data_AF-A0A238J0P1-F1
#
_entry.id   AF-A0A238J0P1-F1
#
_cell.length_a   1.000
_cell.length_b   1.000
_cell.length_c   1.000
_cell.angle_alpha   90.00
_cell.angle_beta   90.00
_cell.angle_gamma   90.00
#
_symmetry.space_group_name_H-M   'P 1'
#
loop_
_entity.id
_entity.type
_entity.pdbx_description
1 polymer ?
#
loop_
_entity_poly.entity_id
_entity_poly.type
_entity_poly.pdbx_seq_one_letter_code
_entity_poly.pdbx_strand_id
1 'polypeptide(L)'
;MEESAKIHAIENPAIRAQRAAHCRASFLQSADVIEPESRLALDRIARRCKDDFPDDRIQINIADTIGEIGLWYRLAPVSFIGHSLGPEGMPLGGQNACEAAAFQSAITHGSSVAVFSET
;
A
#
# COMPACT_ATOMS: atom_id res chain seq x y z
N MET A 1 1.35 -32.88 16.09
CA MET A 1 2.78 -32.94 15.72
C MET A 1 2.89 -32.08 14.48
N GLU A 2 3.15 -30.81 14.73
CA GLU A 2 2.79 -29.68 13.87
C GLU A 2 4.07 -29.16 13.21
N GLU A 3 4.11 -29.25 11.88
CA GLU A 3 5.27 -28.94 11.07
C GLU A 3 5.37 -27.42 10.87
N SER A 4 6.25 -26.81 11.66
CA SER A 4 6.52 -25.38 11.67
C SER A 4 7.34 -24.99 10.43
N ALA A 5 6.69 -24.43 9.41
CA ALA A 5 7.33 -23.89 8.22
C ALA A 5 8.15 -22.64 8.57
N LYS A 6 9.47 -22.81 8.64
CA LYS A 6 10.45 -21.73 8.82
C LYS A 6 10.53 -20.86 7.55
N ILE A 7 9.95 -19.66 7.59
CA ILE A 7 10.18 -18.65 6.55
C ILE A 7 11.60 -18.11 6.72
N HIS A 8 12.50 -18.49 5.81
CA HIS A 8 13.80 -17.84 5.66
C HIS A 8 13.59 -16.42 5.14
N ALA A 9 13.88 -15.42 5.97
CA ALA A 9 13.94 -14.03 5.54
C ALA A 9 15.19 -13.84 4.66
N ILE A 10 15.00 -13.91 3.35
CA ILE A 10 16.00 -13.42 2.38
C ILE A 10 15.94 -11.89 2.46
N GLU A 11 16.96 -11.27 3.06
CA GLU A 11 17.15 -9.81 3.06
C GLU A 11 17.45 -9.31 1.65
N ASN A 12 16.40 -9.18 0.83
CA ASN A 12 16.48 -8.69 -0.53
C ASN A 12 16.52 -7.14 -0.52
N PRO A 13 17.38 -6.47 -1.29
CA PRO A 13 17.32 -5.02 -1.50
C PRO A 13 15.94 -4.52 -1.93
N ALA A 14 15.10 -5.38 -2.52
CA ALA A 14 13.67 -5.13 -2.74
C ALA A 14 12.90 -4.79 -1.46
N ILE A 15 13.20 -5.41 -0.31
CA ILE A 15 12.57 -5.13 0.99
C ILE A 15 13.00 -3.76 1.53
N ARG A 16 14.24 -3.31 1.24
CA ARG A 16 14.68 -1.93 1.54
C ARG A 16 13.96 -0.92 0.66
N ALA A 17 13.78 -1.22 -0.64
CA ALA A 17 12.95 -0.41 -1.52
C ALA A 17 11.47 -0.40 -1.07
N GLN A 18 10.97 -1.51 -0.54
CA GLN A 18 9.60 -1.65 -0.01
C GLN A 18 9.37 -0.84 1.26
N ARG A 19 10.42 -0.57 2.06
CA ARG A 19 10.37 0.39 3.19
C ARG A 19 10.39 1.84 2.72
N ALA A 20 11.07 2.14 1.61
CA ALA A 20 11.10 3.49 1.04
C ALA A 20 9.85 3.84 0.21
N ALA A 21 9.12 2.83 -0.29
CA ALA A 21 8.01 2.99 -1.23
C ALA A 21 6.62 2.67 -0.64
N HIS A 22 6.49 2.57 0.69
CA HIS A 22 5.25 2.09 1.31
C HIS A 22 4.15 3.17 1.37
N CYS A 23 3.66 3.60 0.21
CA CYS A 23 2.28 4.08 0.10
C CYS A 23 1.37 2.85 0.20
N ARG A 24 1.13 2.38 1.42
CA ARG A 24 -0.01 1.51 1.70
C ARG A 24 -1.24 2.35 1.48
N ALA A 25 -1.83 2.25 0.29
CA ALA A 25 -3.24 2.57 0.10
C ALA A 25 -4.03 1.49 0.86
N SER A 26 -4.10 1.64 2.18
CA SER A 26 -5.12 0.97 2.97
C SER A 26 -6.47 1.32 2.34
N PHE A 27 -7.37 0.33 2.35
CA PHE A 27 -8.79 0.41 2.03
C PHE A 27 -9.36 1.82 2.13
N LEU A 28 -10.34 2.17 1.29
CA LEU A 28 -11.09 3.43 1.25
C LEU A 28 -11.83 3.73 2.59
N GLN A 29 -11.09 3.78 3.68
CA GLN A 29 -11.45 4.18 5.01
C GLN A 29 -10.89 5.59 5.18
N SER A 30 -11.60 6.41 5.95
CA SER A 30 -11.09 7.74 6.29
C SER A 30 -9.70 7.60 6.93
N ALA A 31 -8.82 8.55 6.67
CA ALA A 31 -7.56 8.68 7.40
C ALA A 31 -7.74 8.74 8.92
N ASP A 32 -8.92 9.16 9.38
CA ASP A 32 -9.29 9.17 10.80
C ASP A 32 -9.47 7.77 11.40
N VAL A 33 -9.63 6.74 10.55
CA VAL A 33 -9.63 5.32 10.93
C VAL A 33 -8.22 4.73 10.79
N ILE A 34 -7.56 5.01 9.67
CA ILE A 34 -6.25 4.43 9.35
C ILE A 34 -5.16 4.92 10.31
N GLU A 35 -5.18 6.20 10.71
CA GLU A 35 -4.15 6.78 11.59
C GLU A 35 -4.12 6.09 12.98
N PRO A 36 -5.23 5.99 13.74
CA PRO A 36 -5.23 5.29 15.02
C PRO A 36 -4.82 3.81 14.94
N GLU A 37 -5.30 3.08 13.93
CA GLU A 37 -4.92 1.67 13.74
C GLU A 37 -3.43 1.50 13.44
N SER A 38 -2.88 2.37 12.60
CA SER A 38 -1.45 2.36 12.27
C SER A 38 -0.58 2.63 13.51
N ARG A 39 -1.05 3.47 14.45
CA ARG A 39 -0.35 3.78 15.71
C ARG A 39 -0.25 2.58 16.66
N LEU A 40 -0.98 1.50 16.42
CA LEU A 40 -0.83 0.25 17.19
C LEU A 40 0.47 -0.50 16.85
N ALA A 41 1.06 -0.23 15.67
CA ALA A 41 2.23 -0.95 15.17
C ALA A 41 3.42 -0.04 14.81
N LEU A 42 3.20 1.27 14.67
CA LEU A 42 4.19 2.22 14.18
C LEU A 42 4.18 3.51 15.01
N ASP A 43 5.37 4.03 15.30
CA ASP A 43 5.52 5.24 16.13
C ASP A 43 5.44 6.52 15.30
N ARG A 44 5.85 6.47 14.03
CA ARG A 44 6.07 7.64 13.18
C ARG A 44 5.20 7.65 11.95
N ILE A 45 4.06 8.33 12.05
CA ILE A 45 3.05 8.45 11.00
C ILE A 45 2.84 9.92 10.67
N ALA A 46 2.78 10.25 9.38
CA ALA A 46 2.48 11.59 8.86
C ALA A 46 1.14 11.59 8.11
N ARG A 47 0.42 12.73 8.11
CA ARG A 47 -0.78 12.92 7.28
C ARG A 47 -0.58 14.07 6.31
N ARG A 48 -0.91 13.82 5.04
CA ARG A 48 -0.79 14.84 4.00
C ARG A 48 -1.66 16.06 4.29
N CYS A 49 -2.91 15.88 4.72
CA CYS A 49 -3.83 16.99 5.00
C CYS A 49 -3.40 17.89 6.17
N LYS A 50 -2.49 17.42 7.03
CA LYS A 50 -1.91 18.20 8.14
C LYS A 50 -0.63 18.94 7.73
N ASP A 51 -0.25 18.86 6.45
CA ASP A 51 1.02 19.35 5.92
C ASP A 51 2.25 18.77 6.66
N ASP A 52 2.13 17.55 7.17
CA ASP A 52 3.24 16.81 7.74
C ASP A 52 4.18 16.37 6.61
N PHE A 53 5.25 17.13 6.39
CA PHE A 53 6.28 16.74 5.41
C PHE A 53 7.06 15.52 5.90
N PRO A 54 7.07 14.40 5.15
CA PRO A 54 7.75 13.21 5.58
C PRO A 54 9.27 13.43 5.58
N ASP A 55 9.91 13.18 6.72
CA ASP A 55 11.36 13.00 6.80
C ASP A 55 11.73 11.52 6.67
N ASP A 56 13.03 11.24 6.67
CA ASP A 56 13.60 9.88 6.57
C ASP A 56 13.24 8.96 7.75
N ARG A 57 12.63 9.50 8.78
CA ARG A 57 12.22 8.77 9.98
C ARG A 57 10.71 8.48 9.97
N ILE A 58 9.93 9.04 9.04
CA ILE A 58 8.50 8.68 8.87
C ILE A 58 8.37 7.26 8.31
N GLN A 59 7.56 6.44 8.97
CA GLN A 59 7.33 5.04 8.60
C GLN A 59 6.14 4.88 7.65
N ILE A 60 5.10 5.69 7.81
CA ILE A 60 3.92 5.75 6.92
C ILE A 60 3.52 7.21 6.71
N ASN A 61 3.24 7.57 5.46
CA ASN A 61 2.53 8.80 5.11
C ASN A 61 1.12 8.44 4.59
N ILE A 62 0.09 9.01 5.21
CA ILE A 62 -1.30 8.83 4.80
C ILE A 62 -1.66 9.93 3.80
N ALA A 63 -1.91 9.51 2.56
CA ALA A 63 -2.31 10.33 1.43
C ALA A 63 -3.83 10.60 1.44
N ASP A 64 -4.29 11.53 2.27
CA ASP A 64 -5.71 11.79 2.55
C ASP A 64 -6.28 13.05 1.90
N THR A 65 -5.75 13.39 0.73
CA THR A 65 -6.08 14.58 -0.04
C THR A 65 -6.54 14.19 -1.45
N ILE A 66 -7.51 14.93 -1.98
CA ILE A 66 -8.07 14.69 -3.31
C ILE A 66 -7.21 15.38 -4.37
N GLY A 67 -7.01 14.72 -5.51
CA GLY A 67 -6.31 15.29 -6.66
C GLY A 67 -4.79 15.13 -6.65
N GLU A 68 -4.22 14.50 -5.61
CA GLU A 68 -2.78 14.26 -5.50
C GLU A 68 -2.36 12.83 -5.90
N ILE A 69 -3.27 12.00 -6.42
CA ILE A 69 -2.97 10.57 -6.71
C ILE A 69 -1.76 10.37 -7.65
N GLY A 70 -1.59 11.24 -8.65
CA GLY A 70 -0.45 11.19 -9.55
C GLY A 70 0.89 11.52 -8.88
N LEU A 71 0.90 12.40 -7.88
CA LEU A 71 2.09 12.67 -7.05
C LEU A 71 2.51 11.39 -6.32
N TRP A 72 1.55 10.70 -5.70
CA TRP A 72 1.82 9.49 -4.94
C TRP A 72 2.35 8.36 -5.81
N TYR A 73 1.75 8.13 -6.99
CA TYR A 73 2.28 7.14 -7.92
C TYR A 73 3.67 7.51 -8.47
N ARG A 74 3.94 8.80 -8.69
CA ARG A 74 5.27 9.25 -9.15
C ARG A 74 6.38 9.03 -8.11
N LEU A 75 6.04 9.14 -6.83
CA LEU A 75 6.95 8.91 -5.70
C LEU A 75 7.08 7.42 -5.34
N ALA A 76 6.10 6.59 -5.72
CA ALA A 76 6.07 5.17 -5.40
C ALA A 76 6.66 4.33 -6.55
N PRO A 77 7.92 3.86 -6.47
CA PRO A 77 8.49 2.96 -7.49
C PRO A 77 7.77 1.61 -7.55
N VAL A 78 7.03 1.23 -6.50
CA VAL A 78 6.18 0.05 -6.43
C VAL A 78 4.84 0.45 -5.83
N SER A 79 3.74 0.03 -6.45
CA SER A 79 2.38 0.26 -5.97
C SER A 79 1.66 -1.06 -5.74
N PHE A 80 1.01 -1.18 -4.59
CA PHE A 80 0.07 -2.26 -4.33
C PHE A 80 -1.36 -1.77 -4.57
N ILE A 81 -2.09 -2.43 -5.47
CA ILE A 81 -3.44 -2.02 -5.85
C ILE A 81 -4.45 -2.57 -4.84
N GLY A 82 -5.25 -1.67 -4.25
CA GLY A 82 -6.24 -1.99 -3.22
C GLY A 82 -7.39 -2.87 -3.72
N HIS A 83 -8.20 -3.36 -2.78
CA HIS A 83 -9.34 -4.28 -3.02
C HIS A 83 -8.97 -5.58 -3.78
N SER A 84 -7.68 -5.88 -3.87
CA SER A 84 -7.17 -7.10 -4.49
C SER A 84 -6.98 -8.24 -3.48
N LEU A 85 -7.16 -7.95 -2.19
CA LEU A 85 -7.22 -8.90 -1.08
C LEU A 85 -8.59 -8.76 -0.41
N GLY A 86 -9.33 -9.86 -0.31
CA GLY A 86 -10.60 -9.93 0.41
C GLY A 86 -10.55 -11.03 1.48
N PRO A 87 -11.42 -10.97 2.50
CA PRO A 87 -11.60 -12.10 3.41
C PRO A 87 -12.03 -13.34 2.63
N GLU A 88 -11.72 -14.52 3.18
CA GLU A 88 -12.04 -15.79 2.55
C GLU A 88 -13.53 -15.87 2.18
N GLY A 89 -13.83 -16.27 0.95
CA GLY A 89 -15.20 -16.35 0.44
C GLY A 89 -15.81 -15.02 0.00
N MET A 90 -15.12 -13.88 0.15
CA MET A 90 -15.62 -12.56 -0.26
C MET A 90 -14.56 -11.79 -1.08
N PRO A 91 -14.42 -12.09 -2.38
CA PRO A 91 -13.52 -11.35 -3.26
C PRO A 91 -14.02 -9.90 -3.46
N LEU A 92 -13.11 -8.93 -3.36
CA LEU A 92 -13.41 -7.50 -3.51
C LEU A 92 -13.23 -6.98 -4.96
N GLY A 93 -12.56 -7.75 -5.82
CA GLY A 93 -12.55 -7.55 -7.26
C GLY A 93 -11.42 -6.67 -7.82
N GLY A 94 -10.66 -5.98 -6.97
CA GLY A 94 -9.51 -5.15 -7.36
C GLY A 94 -9.85 -3.67 -7.61
N GLN A 95 -8.86 -2.92 -8.05
CA GLN A 95 -8.98 -1.52 -8.49
C GLN A 95 -8.22 -1.30 -9.81
N ASN A 96 -8.48 -0.16 -10.45
CA ASN A 96 -7.82 0.21 -11.70
C ASN A 96 -6.34 0.47 -11.48
N ALA A 97 -5.47 -0.28 -12.17
CA ALA A 97 -4.02 -0.13 -12.09
C ALA A 97 -3.44 0.80 -13.18
N CYS A 98 -4.24 1.29 -14.12
CA CYS A 98 -3.77 2.10 -15.24
C CYS A 98 -3.08 3.39 -14.80
N GLU A 99 -3.55 4.03 -13.73
CA GLU A 99 -2.90 5.24 -13.19
C GLU A 99 -1.49 4.92 -12.68
N ALA A 100 -1.32 3.85 -11.91
CA ALA A 100 -0.02 3.40 -11.44
C ALA A 100 0.93 3.07 -12.61
N ALA A 101 0.41 2.41 -13.65
CA ALA A 101 1.18 2.08 -14.85
C ALA A 101 1.62 3.33 -15.62
N ALA A 102 0.73 4.32 -15.75
CA ALA A 102 1.02 5.59 -16.43
C ALA A 102 2.15 6.37 -15.75
N PHE A 103 2.28 6.24 -14.43
CA PHE A 103 3.37 6.85 -13.64
C PHE A 103 4.59 5.93 -13.48
N GLN A 104 4.67 4.84 -14.24
CA GLN A 104 5.80 3.89 -14.28
C GLN A 104 6.09 3.21 -12.95
N SER A 105 5.06 3.03 -12.11
CA SER A 105 5.17 2.24 -10.88
C SER A 105 5.13 0.75 -11.20
N ALA A 106 5.99 -0.04 -10.57
CA ALA A 106 5.85 -1.50 -10.61
C ALA A 106 4.58 -1.90 -9.84
N ILE A 107 3.65 -2.58 -10.50
CA ILE A 107 2.34 -2.91 -9.94
C ILE A 107 2.38 -4.28 -9.27
N THR A 108 1.82 -4.35 -8.05
CA THR A 108 1.53 -5.59 -7.33
C THR A 108 0.07 -5.61 -6.88
N HIS A 109 -0.51 -6.78 -6.74
CA HIS A 109 -1.90 -6.95 -6.30
C HIS A 109 -2.10 -8.35 -5.68
N GLY A 110 -3.16 -8.53 -4.91
CA GLY A 110 -3.63 -9.85 -4.46
C GLY A 110 -4.37 -10.63 -5.54
N SER A 111 -4.88 -11.81 -5.21
CA SER A 111 -5.53 -12.71 -6.16
C SER A 111 -6.90 -12.25 -6.67
N SER A 112 -7.55 -11.30 -5.98
CA SER A 112 -8.90 -10.84 -6.31
C SER A 112 -8.87 -9.65 -7.27
N VAL A 113 -8.65 -9.91 -8.57
CA VAL A 113 -8.61 -8.85 -9.60
C VAL A 113 -9.58 -9.08 -10.76
N ALA A 114 -10.60 -9.91 -10.56
CA ALA A 114 -11.51 -10.35 -11.61
C ALA A 114 -12.27 -9.20 -12.33
N VAL A 115 -12.43 -8.03 -11.69
CA VAL A 115 -13.04 -6.86 -12.35
C VAL A 115 -12.12 -6.27 -13.42
N PHE A 116 -10.82 -6.52 -13.33
CA PHE A 116 -9.78 -5.94 -14.19
C PHE A 116 -8.92 -7.00 -14.90
N SER A 117 -9.31 -8.29 -14.85
CA SER A 117 -8.65 -9.34 -15.61
C SER A 117 -9.04 -9.26 -17.09
N GLU A 118 -8.07 -9.37 -18.00
CA GLU A 118 -8.35 -9.51 -19.43
C GLU A 118 -9.18 -10.78 -19.66
N THR A 119 -10.22 -10.67 -20.49
CA THR A 119 -11.03 -11.81 -20.95
C THR A 119 -10.44 -12.36 -22.24
#